data_AF-A0A7J9XWG1-F1
#
_entry.id   AF-A0A7J9XWG1-F1
#
_cell.length_a   1.000
_cell.length_b   1.000
_cell.length_c   1.000
_cell.angle_alpha   90.00
_cell.angle_beta   90.00
_cell.angle_gamma   90.00
#
_symmetry.space_group_name_H-M   'P 1'
#
loop_
_entity.id
_entity.type
_entity.pdbx_description
1 polymer ?
#
loop_
_entity_poly.entity_id
_entity_poly.type
_entity_poly.pdbx_seq_one_letter_code
_entity_poly.pdbx_strand_id
1 'polypeptide(L)' 'YGARSTLQVAGRELEIYRLDAVPGAADLPYSLKVLLENLLRTEDGVDITADDIAALAEWDPASEPSTEIQYTPA' A
#
# COMPACT_ATOMS: atom_id res chain seq x y z
N TYR A 1 1.35 -9.85 -0.98
CA TYR A 1 2.64 -9.31 -0.47
C TYR A 1 3.03 -9.77 0.94
N GLY A 2 2.16 -10.38 1.75
CA GLY A 2 2.56 -10.82 3.11
C GLY A 2 2.93 -9.65 4.05
N ALA A 3 2.34 -8.47 3.81
CA ALA A 3 2.70 -7.22 4.48
C ALA A 3 2.20 -7.13 5.93
N ARG A 4 1.22 -7.96 6.32
CA ARG A 4 0.66 -7.97 7.68
C ARG A 4 1.73 -8.38 8.70
N SER A 5 1.94 -7.55 9.70
CA SER A 5 2.94 -7.77 10.75
C SER A 5 2.45 -7.22 12.10
N THR A 6 3.09 -7.66 13.18
CA THR A 6 2.84 -7.17 14.53
C THR A 6 3.99 -6.28 14.96
N LEU A 7 3.66 -5.04 15.34
CA LEU A 7 4.59 -4.08 15.92
C LEU A 7 4.40 -4.02 17.44
N GLN A 8 5.48 -4.26 18.18
CA GLN A 8 5.52 -4.15 19.62
C GLN A 8 6.06 -2.77 20.04
N VAL A 9 5.24 -1.96 20.71
CA VAL A 9 5.67 -0.65 21.24
C VAL A 9 5.14 -0.45 22.65
N ALA A 10 6.04 -0.18 23.60
CA ALA A 10 5.69 0.10 25.00
C ALA A 10 4.74 -0.96 25.62
N GLY A 11 4.96 -2.24 25.31
CA GLY A 11 4.15 -3.36 25.81
C GLY A 11 2.78 -3.51 25.14
N ARG A 12 2.53 -2.84 24.01
CA ARG A 12 1.32 -3.01 23.19
C ARG A 12 1.67 -3.68 21.88
N GLU A 13 0.80 -4.58 21.45
CA GLU A 13 0.83 -5.18 20.12
C GLU A 13 -0.08 -4.37 19.19
N LEU A 14 0.46 -3.91 18.07
CA LEU A 14 -0.29 -3.24 17.01
C LEU A 14 -0.16 -4.06 15.74
N GLU A 15 -1.26 -4.27 15.04
CA GLU A 15 -1.21 -4.79 13.68
C GLU A 15 -0.86 -3.66 12.71
N ILE A 16 0.07 -3.93 11.80
CA ILE A 16 0.49 -3.00 10.75
C ILE A 16 0.64 -3.71 9.41
N TYR A 17 0.52 -2.95 8.33
CA TYR A 17 0.83 -3.39 6.97
C TYR A 17 2.13 -2.73 6.52
N ARG A 18 3.16 -3.55 6.37
CA ARG A 18 4.55 -3.18 6.12
C ARG A 18 4.77 -2.79 4.66
N LEU A 19 5.01 -1.51 4.40
CA LEU A 19 5.25 -0.99 3.05
C LEU A 19 6.52 -1.56 2.40
N ASP A 20 7.53 -1.92 3.21
CA ASP A 20 8.77 -2.55 2.74
C ASP A 20 8.58 -3.97 2.18
N ALA A 21 7.38 -4.54 2.32
CA ALA A 21 7.00 -5.76 1.60
C ALA A 21 6.75 -5.54 0.11
N VAL A 22 6.65 -4.29 -0.34
CA VAL A 22 6.40 -3.91 -1.74
C VAL A 22 7.65 -3.21 -2.32
N PRO A 23 8.31 -3.79 -3.33
CA PRO A 23 9.42 -3.14 -4.02
C PRO A 23 9.00 -1.77 -4.59
N GLY A 24 9.86 -0.75 -4.50
CA GLY A 24 9.56 0.61 -4.99
C GLY A 24 8.79 1.51 -4.00
N ALA A 25 8.17 0.94 -2.96
CA ALA A 25 7.39 1.71 -1.99
C ALA A 25 8.19 2.80 -1.23
N ALA A 26 9.51 2.63 -1.12
CA ALA A 26 10.39 3.60 -0.48
C ALA A 26 10.45 4.94 -1.23
N ASP A 27 10.34 4.92 -2.56
CA ASP A 27 10.50 6.09 -3.43
C ASP A 27 9.21 6.89 -3.59
N LEU A 28 8.08 6.34 -3.15
CA LEU A 28 6.78 7.01 -3.23
C LEU A 28 6.71 8.27 -2.36
N PRO A 29 6.04 9.34 -2.83
CA PRO A 29 5.60 10.45 -1.99
C PRO A 29 4.75 9.97 -0.81
N TYR A 30 4.77 10.72 0.30
CA TYR A 30 4.07 10.33 1.53
C TYR A 30 2.57 10.08 1.35
N SER A 31 1.87 10.85 0.51
CA SER A 31 0.46 10.62 0.23
C SER A 31 0.22 9.27 -0.45
N LEU A 32 1.07 8.87 -1.39
CA LEU A 32 0.97 7.59 -2.07
C LEU A 32 1.37 6.42 -1.17
N LYS A 33 2.27 6.65 -0.20
CA LYS A 33 2.56 5.66 0.86
C LYS A 33 1.34 5.37 1.73
N VAL A 34 0.52 6.37 2.03
CA VAL A 34 -0.74 6.19 2.78
C VAL A 34 -1.75 5.40 1.94
N LEU A 35 -1.89 5.75 0.65
CA LEU A 35 -2.73 4.98 -0.27
C LEU A 35 -2.27 3.53 -0.36
N LEU A 36 -0.96 3.29 -0.50
CA LEU A 36 -0.38 1.95 -0.56
C LEU A 36 -0.67 1.13 0.69
N GLU A 37 -0.59 1.72 1.89
CA GLU A 37 -0.98 1.03 3.13
C GLU A 37 -2.45 0.65 3.10
N ASN A 38 -3.33 1.56 2.64
CA ASN A 38 -4.74 1.29 2.50
C ASN A 38 -5.00 0.08 1.61
N LEU A 39 -4.39 0.06 0.41
CA LEU A 39 -4.51 -1.06 -0.52
C LEU A 39 -4.03 -2.38 0.09
N LEU A 40 -2.88 -2.37 0.77
CA LEU A 40 -2.35 -3.57 1.43
C LEU A 40 -3.26 -4.11 2.54
N ARG A 41 -3.98 -3.21 3.23
CA ARG A 41 -4.90 -3.56 4.31
C ARG A 41 -6.26 -4.07 3.79
N THR A 42 -6.67 -3.64 2.60
CA THR A 42 -7.99 -3.94 2.02
C THR A 42 -7.92 -4.81 0.76
N GLU A 43 -6.77 -5.41 0.47
CA GLU A 43 -6.61 -6.35 -0.65
C GLU A 43 -7.54 -7.55 -0.48
N ASP A 44 -8.38 -7.77 -1.49
CA ASP A 44 -9.38 -8.84 -1.52
C ASP A 44 -9.37 -9.63 -2.85
N GLY A 45 -8.55 -9.20 -3.81
CA GLY A 45 -8.42 -9.81 -5.13
C GLY A 45 -9.57 -9.48 -6.09
N VAL A 46 -10.51 -8.62 -5.70
CA VAL A 46 -11.68 -8.25 -6.51
C VAL A 46 -11.73 -6.74 -6.73
N ASP A 47 -11.91 -5.97 -5.66
CA ASP A 47 -11.97 -4.51 -5.71
C ASP A 47 -10.58 -3.90 -5.55
N ILE A 48 -9.70 -4.59 -4.81
CA ILE A 48 -8.30 -4.22 -4.61
C ILE A 48 -7.44 -5.43 -4.94
N THR A 49 -6.65 -5.32 -6.00
CA THR A 49 -5.85 -6.42 -6.53
C THR A 49 -4.36 -6.25 -6.25
N ALA A 50 -3.61 -7.35 -6.38
CA ALA A 50 -2.15 -7.30 -6.34
C ALA A 50 -1.55 -6.42 -7.45
N ASP A 51 -2.25 -6.28 -8.58
CA ASP A 51 -1.85 -5.45 -9.72
C ASP A 51 -2.03 -3.96 -9.40
N ASP A 52 -3.09 -3.57 -8.69
CA ASP A 52 -3.27 -2.17 -8.23
C ASP A 52 -2.14 -1.73 -7.30
N ILE A 53 -1.72 -2.65 -6.41
CA ILE A 53 -0.59 -2.43 -5.50
C ILE A 53 0.72 -2.28 -6.28
N ALA A 54 0.95 -3.13 -7.30
CA ALA A 54 2.14 -3.05 -8.14
C ALA A 54 2.17 -1.75 -8.97
N ALA A 55 1.04 -1.39 -9.59
CA ALA A 55 0.91 -0.17 -10.38
C ALA A 55 1.18 1.09 -9.55
N LEU A 56 0.71 1.12 -8.30
CA LEU A 56 1.00 2.23 -7.39
C LEU A 56 2.47 2.28 -6.98
N ALA A 57 3.12 1.12 -6.78
CA ALA A 57 4.52 1.04 -6.40
C ALA A 57 5.47 1.47 -7.54
N GLU A 58 5.05 1.33 -8.79
CA GLU A 58 5.75 1.76 -10.00
C GLU A 58 5.34 3.18 -10.45
N TRP A 59 4.71 3.96 -9.58
CA TRP A 59 4.21 5.30 -9.92
C TRP A 59 5.33 6.21 -10.47
N ASP A 60 5.08 6.74 -11.66
CA ASP A 60 5.90 7.74 -12.32
C ASP A 60 5.17 9.10 -12.37
N PRO A 61 5.71 10.18 -11.76
CA PRO A 61 5.10 11.50 -11.80
C PRO A 61 4.95 12.10 -13.19
N ALA A 62 5.75 11.66 -14.17
CA ALA A 62 5.71 12.16 -15.54
C ALA A 62 4.74 11.38 -16.44
N SER A 63 4.23 10.25 -15.97
CA SER A 63 3.30 9.42 -16.72
C SER A 63 1.89 10.02 -16.72
N GLU A 64 1.18 9.85 -17.84
CA GLU A 64 -0.24 10.20 -17.89
C GLU A 64 -1.03 9.25 -16.96
N PRO A 65 -1.91 9.77 -16.10
CA PRO A 65 -2.69 8.94 -15.21
C PRO A 65 -3.65 8.07 -16.03
N SER A 66 -3.36 6.77 -16.08
CA SER A 66 -4.12 5.78 -16.87
C SER A 66 -4.86 4.76 -16.01
N THR A 67 -4.58 4.71 -14.71
CA THR A 67 -5.10 3.70 -13.78
C THR A 67 -5.86 4.38 -12.65
N GLU A 68 -7.16 4.10 -12.55
CA GLU A 68 -7.98 4.50 -11.41
C GLU A 68 -7.76 3.52 -10.26
N ILE A 69 -7.53 4.04 -9.06
CA ILE A 69 -7.28 3.23 -7.86
C ILE A 69 -8.37 3.52 -6.84
N GLN A 70 -9.02 2.46 -6.37
CA GLN A 70 -10.01 2.53 -5.30
C GLN A 70 -9.34 2.87 -3.96
N TYR A 71 -9.92 3.81 -3.21
CA TYR A 71 -9.48 4.16 -1.86
C TYR A 71 -10.65 3.98 -0.90
N THR A 72 -10.47 3.13 0.12
CA THR A 72 -11.49 2.86 1.13
C THR A 72 -11.11 3.54 2.45
N PRO A 73 -11.72 4.68 2.81
CA PRO A 73 -11.42 5.39 4.06
C PRO A 73 -11.63 4.50 5.30
N ALA A 74 -10.86 4.76 6.36
CA ALA A 74 -10.96 4.08 7.64
C ALA A 74 -12.12 4.58 8.51
#